data_AF-A0A1R1VNM8-F1
#
_entry.id   AF-A0A1R1VNM8-F1
#
_cell.length_a   1.000
_cell.length_b   1.000
_cell.length_c   1.000
_cell.angle_alpha   90.00
_cell.angle_beta   90.00
_cell.angle_gamma   90.00
#
_symmetry.space_group_name_H-M   'P 1'
#
loop_
_entity.id
_entity.type
_entity.pdbx_description
1 polymer ?
#
loop_
_entity_poly.entity_id
_entity_poly.type
_entity_poly.pdbx_seq_one_letter_code
_entity_poly.pdbx_strand_id
1 'polypeptide(L)'
;MHLLGADTDYLFLPGVEGPNRGAGYAAIDIEPSGNWIADGLSARVRVVTARYAPDTDGFGPHAFRHIVATDHLKRHPQDYMTVAQLLHDKLATVMKAYAHLKVDDGLRTLHAGVAQALHELGESQR
;
A
#
# COMPACT_ATOMS: atom_id res chain seq x y z
N MET A 1 20.83 -4.08 -30.53
CA MET A 1 19.99 -3.93 -29.32
C MET A 1 20.87 -3.21 -28.31
N HIS A 2 20.61 -1.93 -28.06
CA HIS A 2 21.23 -1.21 -26.96
C HIS A 2 20.24 -1.24 -25.79
N LEU A 3 20.72 -1.67 -24.63
CA LEU A 3 20.01 -1.46 -23.38
C LEU A 3 20.18 0.02 -23.04
N LEU A 4 19.11 0.79 -23.10
CA LEU A 4 19.09 2.14 -22.53
C LEU A 4 18.73 2.00 -21.06
N GLY A 5 19.62 2.47 -20.17
CA GLY A 5 19.44 2.39 -18.72
C GLY A 5 20.31 1.31 -18.09
N ALA A 6 21.59 1.64 -17.97
CA ALA A 6 22.53 1.00 -17.07
C ALA A 6 22.09 1.17 -15.60
N ASP A 7 22.66 0.34 -14.72
CA ASP A 7 22.73 0.42 -13.25
C ASP A 7 21.83 1.49 -12.61
N THR A 8 20.61 1.10 -12.23
CA THR A 8 19.68 1.99 -11.52
C THR A 8 19.05 1.28 -10.32
N ASP A 9 19.08 1.96 -9.18
CA ASP A 9 18.48 1.55 -7.89
C ASP A 9 16.96 1.81 -7.80
N TYR A 10 16.26 2.05 -8.92
CA TYR A 10 14.83 2.38 -8.92
C TYR A 10 13.91 1.26 -9.44
N LEU A 11 12.85 1.05 -8.66
CA LEU A 11 11.79 0.02 -8.65
C LEU A 11 11.04 -0.28 -9.97
N PHE A 12 11.30 0.44 -11.07
CA PHE A 12 10.64 0.22 -12.35
C PHE A 12 11.68 -0.10 -13.43
N LEU A 13 11.83 -1.41 -13.68
CA LEU A 13 12.78 -2.12 -14.57
C LEU A 13 13.04 -1.48 -15.96
N PRO A 14 14.19 -1.79 -16.59
CA PRO A 14 14.57 -1.27 -17.91
C PRO A 14 13.54 -1.60 -19.00
N GLY A 15 13.26 -0.61 -19.85
CA GLY A 15 12.42 -0.74 -21.03
C GLY A 15 13.20 -1.21 -22.26
N VAL A 16 12.55 -1.95 -23.16
CA VAL A 16 13.15 -2.39 -24.43
C VAL A 16 12.70 -1.48 -25.57
N GLU A 17 13.64 -0.90 -26.32
CA GLU A 17 13.37 -0.04 -27.48
C GLU A 17 13.60 -0.80 -28.82
N GLY A 18 12.70 -0.62 -29.80
CA GLY A 18 12.75 -1.28 -31.12
C GLY A 18 11.45 -2.00 -31.53
N PRO A 19 11.35 -2.51 -32.79
CA PRO A 19 10.11 -3.06 -33.35
C PRO A 19 9.67 -4.41 -32.74
N ASN A 20 10.57 -5.15 -32.09
CA ASN A 20 10.31 -6.50 -31.55
C ASN A 20 10.39 -6.55 -30.02
N ARG A 21 9.69 -5.65 -29.33
CA ARG A 21 9.75 -5.52 -27.86
C ARG A 21 9.38 -6.82 -27.13
N GLY A 22 8.42 -7.59 -27.62
CA GLY A 22 7.99 -8.86 -27.02
C GLY A 22 9.11 -9.91 -26.92
N ALA A 23 9.94 -10.03 -27.96
CA ALA A 23 11.10 -10.92 -27.94
C ALA A 23 12.19 -10.43 -26.98
N GLY A 24 12.37 -9.11 -26.89
CA GLY A 24 13.32 -8.51 -25.94
C GLY A 24 12.91 -8.70 -24.48
N TYR A 25 11.61 -8.60 -24.18
CA TYR A 25 11.07 -8.89 -22.84
C TYR A 25 11.21 -10.38 -22.47
N ALA A 26 10.91 -11.30 -23.39
CA ALA A 26 11.08 -12.73 -23.18
C ALA A 26 12.54 -13.14 -22.92
N ALA A 27 13.50 -12.47 -23.56
CA ALA A 27 14.93 -12.75 -23.40
C ALA A 27 15.48 -12.38 -22.01
N ILE A 28 14.80 -11.49 -21.28
CA ILE A 28 15.16 -11.06 -19.92
C ILE A 28 14.13 -11.50 -18.88
N ASP A 29 13.29 -12.48 -19.22
CA ASP A 29 12.22 -13.03 -18.39
C ASP A 29 11.25 -11.97 -17.83
N ILE A 30 10.99 -10.93 -18.63
CA ILE A 30 9.99 -9.90 -18.35
C ILE A 30 8.73 -10.24 -19.14
N GLU A 31 7.57 -10.27 -18.47
CA GLU A 31 6.29 -10.44 -19.17
C GLU A 31 6.00 -9.22 -20.07
N PRO A 32 5.44 -9.43 -21.28
CA PRO A 32 5.18 -8.33 -22.22
C PRO A 32 4.26 -7.27 -21.60
N SER A 33 4.70 -6.02 -21.60
CA SER A 33 3.82 -4.90 -21.26
C SER A 33 2.81 -4.71 -22.39
N GLY A 34 1.59 -5.21 -22.20
CA GLY A 34 0.44 -4.53 -22.77
C GLY A 34 0.49 -3.10 -22.26
N ASN A 35 0.49 -2.12 -23.17
CA ASN A 35 0.63 -0.66 -22.99
C ASN A 35 0.58 -0.19 -21.53
N TRP A 36 1.49 0.69 -21.11
CA TRP A 36 1.45 1.38 -19.80
C TRP A 36 0.25 2.35 -19.67
N ILE A 37 -0.95 1.89 -19.99
CA ILE A 37 -2.24 2.40 -19.54
C ILE A 37 -2.42 2.02 -18.07
N ALA A 38 -3.30 2.71 -17.34
CA ALA A 38 -3.56 2.45 -15.92
C ALA A 38 -3.80 0.97 -15.61
N ASP A 39 -4.42 0.25 -16.54
CA ASP A 39 -4.67 -1.20 -16.45
C ASP A 39 -3.38 -2.01 -16.53
N GLY A 40 -2.41 -1.61 -17.35
CA GLY A 40 -1.10 -2.26 -17.49
C GLY A 40 -0.24 -2.11 -16.23
N LEU A 41 -0.20 -0.90 -15.64
CA LEU A 41 0.47 -0.68 -14.35
C LEU A 41 -0.22 -1.47 -13.22
N SER A 42 -1.55 -1.47 -13.21
CA SER A 42 -2.32 -2.22 -12.21
C SER A 42 -2.09 -3.72 -12.30
N ALA A 43 -2.10 -4.27 -13.52
CA ALA A 43 -1.78 -5.66 -13.78
C ALA A 43 -0.35 -6.00 -13.33
N ARG A 44 0.62 -5.15 -13.66
CA ARG A 44 2.02 -5.38 -13.28
C ARG A 44 2.22 -5.37 -11.77
N VAL A 45 1.66 -4.39 -11.07
CA VAL A 45 1.76 -4.30 -9.60
C VAL A 45 1.09 -5.50 -8.94
N ARG A 46 -0.06 -5.95 -9.46
CA ARG A 46 -0.72 -7.17 -8.97
C ARG A 46 0.17 -8.41 -9.12
N VAL A 47 0.77 -8.63 -10.30
CA VAL A 47 1.68 -9.76 -10.55
C VAL A 47 2.87 -9.73 -9.59
N VAL A 48 3.48 -8.56 -9.39
CA VAL A 48 4.64 -8.43 -8.48
C VAL A 48 4.22 -8.71 -7.04
N THR A 49 3.14 -8.10 -6.57
CA THR A 49 2.70 -8.24 -5.16
C THR A 49 2.22 -9.65 -4.83
N ALA A 50 1.57 -10.35 -5.77
CA ALA A 50 1.17 -11.75 -5.60
C ALA A 50 2.36 -12.67 -5.31
N ARG A 51 3.56 -12.38 -5.86
CA ARG A 51 4.77 -13.18 -5.61
C ARG A 51 5.27 -13.07 -4.17
N TYR A 52 4.98 -11.96 -3.49
CA TYR A 52 5.49 -11.65 -2.15
C TYR A 52 4.43 -11.75 -1.04
N ALA A 53 3.15 -11.91 -1.40
CA ALA A 53 2.05 -12.08 -0.47
C ALA A 53 1.38 -13.46 -0.71
N PRO A 54 1.89 -14.54 -0.06
CA PRO A 54 1.33 -15.87 -0.22
C PRO A 54 -0.17 -15.87 0.13
N ASP A 55 -0.93 -16.71 -0.56
CA ASP A 55 -2.40 -16.84 -0.42
C ASP A 55 -3.22 -15.62 -0.90
N THR A 56 -2.62 -14.74 -1.69
CA THR A 56 -3.32 -13.61 -2.30
C THR A 56 -3.07 -13.54 -3.80
N ASP A 57 -4.04 -13.05 -4.56
CA ASP A 57 -3.85 -12.72 -5.98
C ASP A 57 -3.03 -11.43 -6.21
N GLY A 58 -2.39 -10.90 -5.17
CA GLY A 58 -1.77 -9.58 -5.17
C GLY A 58 -2.77 -8.43 -5.12
N PHE A 59 -2.25 -7.21 -5.14
CA PHE A 59 -3.04 -5.97 -5.08
C PHE A 59 -2.51 -4.92 -6.05
N GLY A 60 -3.37 -3.96 -6.43
CA GLY A 60 -3.01 -2.89 -7.36
C GLY A 60 -2.42 -1.64 -6.68
N PRO A 61 -2.00 -0.63 -7.46
CA PRO A 61 -1.36 0.59 -6.96
C PRO A 61 -2.19 1.36 -5.93
N HIS A 62 -3.53 1.30 -6.04
CA HIS A 62 -4.44 1.97 -5.10
C HIS A 62 -4.30 1.44 -3.66
N ALA A 63 -3.90 0.19 -3.48
CA ALA A 63 -3.69 -0.38 -2.15
C ALA A 63 -2.55 0.34 -1.40
N PHE A 64 -1.51 0.83 -2.08
CA PHE A 64 -0.46 1.61 -1.43
C PHE A 64 -1.00 2.91 -0.82
N ARG A 65 -1.96 3.57 -1.48
CA ARG A 65 -2.63 4.75 -0.90
C ARG A 65 -3.36 4.39 0.40
N HIS A 66 -4.02 3.22 0.44
CA HIS A 66 -4.68 2.74 1.65
C HIS A 66 -3.68 2.37 2.75
N ILE A 67 -2.61 1.63 2.43
CA ILE A 67 -1.58 1.23 3.40
C ILE A 67 -0.99 2.47 4.08
N VAL A 68 -0.55 3.46 3.30
CA VAL A 68 0.07 4.68 3.83
C VAL A 68 -0.92 5.49 4.67
N ALA A 69 -2.16 5.66 4.19
CA ALA A 69 -3.18 6.41 4.92
C ALA A 69 -3.58 5.75 6.24
N THR A 70 -3.80 4.43 6.22
CA THR A 70 -4.17 3.66 7.41
C THR A 70 -3.03 3.66 8.43
N ASP A 71 -1.79 3.48 7.99
CA ASP A 71 -0.62 3.51 8.88
C ASP A 71 -0.43 4.90 9.52
N HIS A 72 -0.58 5.98 8.75
CA HIS A 72 -0.58 7.35 9.31
C HIS A 72 -1.68 7.54 10.35
N LEU A 73 -2.92 7.17 10.05
CA LEU A 73 -4.06 7.39 10.94
C LEU A 73 -4.00 6.53 12.21
N LYS A 74 -3.43 5.33 12.14
CA LYS A 74 -3.17 4.50 13.33
C LYS A 74 -2.14 5.13 14.26
N ARG A 75 -1.17 5.88 13.72
CA ARG A 75 -0.14 6.60 14.48
C ARG A 75 -0.60 7.99 14.92
N HIS A 76 -1.48 8.62 14.15
CA HIS A 76 -2.01 9.95 14.36
C HIS A 76 -3.54 9.95 14.17
N PRO A 77 -4.30 9.48 15.19
CA PRO A 77 -5.74 9.37 15.08
C PRO A 77 -6.38 10.70 14.72
N GLN A 78 -7.37 10.66 13.82
CA GLN A 78 -8.15 11.80 13.36
C GLN A 78 -7.40 12.86 12.52
N ASP A 79 -6.13 12.63 12.16
CA ASP A 79 -5.35 13.53 11.30
C ASP A 79 -5.70 13.39 9.81
N TYR A 80 -7.00 13.51 9.48
CA TYR A 80 -7.52 13.32 8.14
C TYR A 80 -7.09 14.42 7.15
N MET A 81 -6.78 15.62 7.66
CA MET A 81 -6.34 16.73 6.81
C MET A 81 -4.96 16.45 6.22
N THR A 82 -4.02 15.98 7.04
CA THR A 82 -2.67 15.60 6.57
C THR A 82 -2.75 14.47 5.55
N VAL A 83 -3.60 13.46 5.78
CA VAL A 83 -3.83 12.38 4.81
C VAL A 83 -4.41 12.90 3.50
N ALA A 84 -5.37 13.83 3.55
CA ALA A 84 -5.94 14.44 2.34
C ALA A 84 -4.87 15.17 1.51
N GLN A 85 -3.98 15.92 2.17
CA GLN A 85 -2.86 16.60 1.51
C GLN A 85 -1.86 15.61 0.94
N LEU A 86 -1.45 14.59 1.72
CA LEU A 86 -0.52 13.55 1.30
C LEU A 86 -1.01 12.80 0.06
N LEU A 87 -2.29 12.47 0.04
CA LEU A 87 -2.90 11.75 -1.08
C LEU A 87 -3.27 12.69 -2.25
N HIS A 88 -3.27 14.01 -2.08
CA HIS A 88 -3.88 14.95 -3.02
C HIS A 88 -5.35 14.60 -3.32
N ASP A 89 -6.11 14.29 -2.27
CA ASP A 89 -7.52 13.92 -2.36
C ASP A 89 -8.40 14.93 -1.58
N LYS A 90 -9.71 14.87 -1.80
CA LYS A 90 -10.66 15.69 -1.05
C LYS A 90 -10.78 15.15 0.37
N LEU A 91 -10.82 16.04 1.36
CA LEU A 91 -11.07 15.67 2.76
C LEU A 91 -12.33 14.80 2.92
N ALA A 92 -13.40 15.13 2.19
CA ALA A 92 -14.64 14.36 2.19
C ALA A 92 -14.43 12.90 1.75
N THR A 93 -13.58 12.65 0.74
CA THR A 93 -13.23 11.29 0.28
C THR A 93 -12.46 10.54 1.36
N VAL A 94 -11.47 11.20 1.98
CA VAL A 94 -10.61 10.61 3.02
C VAL A 94 -11.44 10.23 4.24
N MET A 95 -12.32 11.13 4.71
CA MET A 95 -13.22 10.80 5.82
C MET A 95 -14.16 9.66 5.47
N LYS A 96 -14.76 9.66 4.26
CA LYS A 96 -15.61 8.55 3.81
C LYS A 96 -14.86 7.21 3.84
N ALA A 97 -13.60 7.21 3.43
CA ALA A 97 -12.78 6.01 3.38
C ALA A 97 -12.30 5.54 4.75
N TYR A 98 -11.92 6.44 5.67
CA TYR A 98 -11.15 6.06 6.88
C TYR A 98 -11.78 6.45 8.21
N ALA A 99 -12.90 7.18 8.25
CA ALA A 99 -13.49 7.61 9.53
C ALA A 99 -13.90 6.45 10.45
N HIS A 100 -14.10 5.25 9.89
CA HIS A 100 -14.41 4.04 10.65
C HIS A 100 -13.25 3.55 11.53
N LEU A 101 -11.99 3.85 11.18
CA LEU A 101 -10.82 3.49 12.00
C LEU A 101 -10.90 4.08 13.42
N LYS A 102 -11.60 5.21 13.58
CA LYS A 102 -11.89 5.82 14.89
C LYS A 102 -12.57 4.86 15.87
N VAL A 103 -13.48 4.00 15.38
CA VAL A 103 -14.25 3.09 16.24
C VAL A 103 -13.34 1.98 16.76
N ASP A 104 -12.54 1.39 15.87
CA ASP A 104 -11.60 0.32 16.23
C ASP A 104 -10.50 0.83 17.16
N ASP A 105 -9.94 2.02 16.90
CA ASP A 105 -8.93 2.64 17.76
C ASP A 105 -9.50 3.03 19.13
N GLY A 106 -10.75 3.51 19.16
CA GLY A 106 -11.49 3.80 20.39
C GLY A 106 -11.71 2.55 21.25
N LEU A 107 -12.15 1.44 20.64
CA LEU A 107 -12.29 0.16 21.33
C LEU A 107 -10.94 -0.34 21.84
N ARG A 108 -9.88 -0.26 21.05
CA ARG A 108 -8.53 -0.70 21.45
C ARG A 108 -8.02 0.07 22.66
N THR A 109 -8.23 1.39 22.67
CA THR A 109 -7.84 2.26 23.78
C THR A 109 -8.65 1.96 25.04
N LEU A 110 -9.98 1.76 24.90
CA LEU A 110 -10.84 1.37 26.01
C LEU A 110 -10.42 0.02 26.61
N HIS A 111 -10.18 -0.98 25.77
CA HIS A 111 -9.74 -2.31 26.21
C HIS A 111 -8.40 -2.26 26.94
N ALA A 112 -7.44 -1.45 26.46
CA ALA A 112 -6.18 -1.24 27.15
C ALA A 112 -6.38 -0.59 28.53
N GLY A 113 -7.26 0.42 28.63
CA GLY A 113 -7.59 1.06 29.91
C GLY A 113 -8.28 0.11 30.89
N VAL A 114 -9.21 -0.74 30.42
CA VAL A 114 -9.86 -1.75 31.25
C VAL A 114 -8.86 -2.80 31.74
N ALA A 115 -7.96 -3.27 30.87
CA ALA A 115 -6.93 -4.23 31.25
C ALA A 115 -5.98 -3.67 32.33
N GLN A 116 -5.57 -2.40 32.20
CA GLN A 116 -4.77 -1.70 33.19
C GLN A 116 -5.50 -1.56 34.53
N ALA A 117 -6.76 -1.11 34.50
CA ALA A 117 -7.57 -0.95 35.71
C ALA A 117 -7.81 -2.29 36.43
N LEU A 118 -8.04 -3.38 35.70
CA LEU A 118 -8.17 -4.72 36.27
C LEU A 118 -6.87 -5.21 36.92
N HIS A 119 -5.72 -4.89 36.32
CA HIS A 119 -4.42 -5.21 36.90
C HIS A 119 -4.20 -4.48 38.23
N GLU A 120 -4.46 -3.17 38.28
CA GLU A 120 -4.32 -2.34 39.49
C GLU A 120 -5.25 -2.79 40.62
N LEU A 121 -6.49 -3.20 40.30
CA LEU A 121 -7.42 -3.76 41.28
C LEU A 121 -6.96 -5.11 41.84
N GLY A 122 -6.37 -5.97 41.00
CA GLY A 122 -5.82 -7.26 41.42
C GLY A 122 -4.52 -7.16 42.22
N GLU A 123 -3.76 -6.06 42.08
CA GLU A 123 -2.62 -5.75 42.94
C GLU A 123 -3.05 -5.11 44.26
N SER A 124 -4.10 -4.28 44.27
CA SER A 124 -4.62 -3.65 45.50
C SER A 124 -5.32 -4.63 46.46
N GLN A 125 -5.68 -5.84 46.00
CA GLN A 125 -6.33 -6.87 46.82
C GLN A 125 -5.37 -7.93 47.39
N ARG A 126 -4.05 -7.77 47.18
CA ARG A 126 -3.00 -8.61 47.78
C ARG A 126 -2.26 -7.88 48.88
#